data_AF-A0A2D4QXU2-F1
#
_entry.id   AF-A0A2D4QXU2-F1
#
_cell.length_a   1.000
_cell.length_b   1.000
_cell.length_c   1.000
_cell.angle_alpha   90.00
_cell.angle_beta   90.00
_cell.angle_gamma   90.00
#
_symmetry.space_group_name_H-M   'P 1'
#
loop_
_entity.id
_entity.type
_entity.pdbx_description
1 polymer ?
#
loop_
_entity_poly.entity_id
_entity_poly.type
_entity_poly.pdbx_seq_one_letter_code
_entity_poly.pdbx_strand_id
1 'polypeptide(L)'
;IVLHKDALTCELVPNQFSAKNTKPTVKGLAKPVHFPPKKNLFYSDSSAHTICQRKALGIEEDSTLRALFLKNGRINISKTDLIKKPKPSYAMVFSTDQGEEVTIFATYFKEKARIYKFAFDNDQCAN
;
A
#
# COMPACT_ATOMS: atom_id res chain seq x y z
N ILE A 1 -5.54 -4.44 13.74
CA ILE A 1 -5.53 -3.13 13.08
C ILE A 1 -6.46 -3.21 11.89
N VAL A 2 -7.65 -2.63 12.03
CA VAL A 2 -8.53 -2.34 10.90
C VAL A 2 -8.33 -0.85 10.65
N LEU A 3 -7.85 -0.46 9.47
CA LEU A 3 -7.81 0.96 9.11
C LEU A 3 -9.23 1.34 8.69
N HIS A 4 -9.87 2.19 9.48
CA HIS A 4 -11.18 2.74 9.16
C HIS A 4 -11.05 3.78 8.03
N LYS A 5 -12.16 4.11 7.36
CA LYS A 5 -12.20 5.12 6.30
C LYS A 5 -11.54 6.45 6.70
N ASP A 6 -11.66 6.81 7.97
CA ASP A 6 -11.12 8.05 8.52
C ASP A 6 -9.67 7.93 9.02
N ALA A 7 -9.07 6.73 8.95
CA ALA A 7 -7.68 6.49 9.35
C ALA A 7 -6.66 6.87 8.25
N LEU A 8 -7.13 7.23 7.06
CA LEU A 8 -6.31 7.72 5.95
C LEU A 8 -6.33 9.26 5.96
N THR A 9 -5.37 9.85 6.65
CA THR A 9 -5.13 11.30 6.59
C THR A 9 -4.37 11.64 5.31
N CYS A 10 -4.88 12.63 4.57
CA CYS A 10 -4.18 13.20 3.44
C CYS A 10 -3.34 14.38 3.88
N GLU A 11 -2.28 14.64 3.12
CA GLU A 11 -1.41 15.80 3.31
C GLU A 11 -2.24 17.09 3.20
N LEU A 12 -2.13 17.94 4.22
CA LEU A 12 -2.79 19.24 4.26
C LEU A 12 -2.07 20.18 3.29
N VAL A 13 -2.75 20.63 2.24
CA VAL A 13 -2.25 21.70 1.36
C VAL A 13 -2.72 23.04 1.94
N PRO A 14 -1.83 23.90 2.50
CA PRO A 14 -2.23 25.17 3.08
C PRO A 14 -2.90 26.09 2.05
N ASN A 15 -3.83 26.94 2.51
CA ASN A 15 -4.57 27.94 1.72
C ASN A 15 -5.62 27.45 0.71
N GLN A 16 -5.99 26.17 0.72
CA GLN A 16 -7.05 25.64 -0.16
C GLN A 16 -8.31 25.13 0.57
N PHE A 17 -8.33 25.08 1.91
CA PHE A 17 -9.43 24.44 2.65
C PHE A 17 -9.79 25.14 3.98
N SER A 18 -11.06 25.04 4.38
CA SER A 18 -11.61 25.51 5.66
C SER A 18 -12.11 24.34 6.49
N ALA A 19 -11.75 24.29 7.78
CA ALA A 19 -12.12 23.21 8.71
C ALA A 19 -13.64 22.94 8.80
N LYS A 20 -14.49 23.91 8.41
CA LYS A 20 -15.95 23.75 8.41
C LYS A 20 -16.49 22.92 7.24
N ASN A 21 -15.74 22.80 6.14
CA ASN A 21 -16.19 22.17 4.89
C ASN A 21 -15.26 21.05 4.38
N THR A 22 -14.14 20.78 5.05
CA THR A 22 -13.20 19.74 4.65
C THR A 22 -13.81 18.35 4.83
N LYS A 23 -13.90 17.58 3.74
CA LYS A 23 -14.22 16.15 3.75
C LYS A 23 -12.96 15.34 3.45
N PRO A 24 -12.82 14.11 3.96
CA PRO A 24 -11.76 13.21 3.53
C PRO A 24 -11.78 13.07 2.01
N THR A 25 -10.64 13.25 1.35
CA THR A 25 -10.56 13.05 -0.10
C THR A 25 -10.79 11.59 -0.44
N VAL A 26 -11.45 11.35 -1.57
CA VAL A 26 -11.66 10.02 -2.16
C VAL A 26 -10.74 9.78 -3.36
N LYS A 27 -9.85 10.73 -3.66
CA LYS A 27 -8.91 10.68 -4.77
C LYS A 27 -7.50 11.08 -4.33
N GLY A 28 -6.50 10.53 -5.04
CA GLY A 28 -5.09 10.87 -4.85
C GLY A 28 -4.30 9.85 -4.03
N LEU A 29 -3.07 10.24 -3.70
CA LEU A 29 -2.10 9.44 -2.96
C LEU A 29 -1.98 9.97 -1.53
N ALA A 30 -2.23 9.11 -0.53
CA ALA A 30 -2.02 9.44 0.88
C ALA A 30 -0.63 8.98 1.35
N LYS A 31 0.05 9.82 2.14
CA LYS A 31 1.28 9.44 2.83
C LYS A 31 0.93 8.93 4.23
N PRO A 32 1.32 7.70 4.61
CA PRO A 32 1.08 7.23 5.96
C PRO A 32 1.82 8.09 6.99
N VAL A 33 1.11 8.56 8.01
CA VAL A 33 1.65 9.49 9.04
C VAL A 33 2.47 8.77 10.10
N HIS A 34 2.11 7.52 10.42
CA HIS A 34 2.80 6.74 11.44
C HIS A 34 2.85 5.27 11.06
N PHE A 35 4.01 4.65 11.28
CA PHE A 35 4.22 3.22 11.10
C PHE A 35 4.67 2.58 12.41
N PRO A 36 4.17 1.38 12.74
CA PRO A 36 4.63 0.67 13.93
C PRO A 36 6.13 0.37 13.84
N PRO A 37 6.94 0.73 14.87
CA PRO A 37 8.39 0.73 14.78
C PRO A 37 9.02 -0.68 14.76
N LYS A 38 8.39 -1.68 15.40
CA LYS A 38 9.01 -2.98 15.70
C LYS A 38 8.43 -4.20 14.96
N LYS A 39 7.58 -4.02 13.95
CA LYS A 39 6.97 -5.16 13.22
C LYS A 39 7.19 -5.04 11.72
N ASN A 40 7.56 -6.16 11.09
CA ASN A 40 7.47 -6.33 9.64
C ASN A 40 6.01 -6.12 9.25
N LEU A 41 5.71 -4.92 8.76
CA LEU A 41 4.37 -4.47 8.39
C LEU A 41 3.82 -5.37 7.29
N PHE A 42 4.66 -5.79 6.37
CA PHE A 42 4.29 -6.59 5.24
C PHE A 42 4.54 -8.07 5.48
N TYR A 43 3.66 -8.89 4.93
CA TYR A 43 3.86 -10.30 4.70
C TYR A 43 3.24 -10.63 3.36
N SER A 44 4.04 -11.10 2.41
CA SER A 44 3.49 -11.51 1.12
C SER A 44 3.00 -12.95 1.20
N ASP A 45 1.93 -13.27 0.47
CA ASP A 45 1.45 -14.63 0.43
C ASP A 45 2.39 -15.59 -0.30
N SER A 46 2.20 -16.88 -0.04
CA SER A 46 3.04 -17.96 -0.54
C SER A 46 2.55 -18.53 -1.87
N SER A 47 1.72 -17.80 -2.62
CA SER A 47 1.29 -18.25 -3.94
C SER A 47 2.48 -18.18 -4.91
N ALA A 48 2.54 -19.12 -5.85
CA ALA A 48 3.62 -19.15 -6.86
C ALA A 48 3.67 -17.83 -7.66
N HIS A 49 2.50 -17.26 -7.96
CA HIS A 49 2.35 -15.99 -8.64
C HIS A 49 2.98 -14.82 -7.86
N THR A 50 2.59 -14.62 -6.60
CA THR A 50 3.13 -13.53 -5.76
C THR A 50 4.63 -13.70 -5.50
N ILE A 51 5.10 -14.93 -5.34
CA ILE A 51 6.55 -15.23 -5.20
C ILE A 51 7.30 -14.86 -6.48
N CYS A 52 6.76 -15.20 -7.65
CA CYS A 52 7.34 -14.83 -8.94
C CYS A 52 7.43 -13.30 -9.09
N GLN A 53 6.33 -12.59 -8.82
CA GLN A 53 6.27 -11.13 -8.94
C GLN A 53 7.29 -10.44 -8.04
N ARG A 54 7.43 -10.89 -6.78
CA ARG A 54 8.44 -10.38 -5.85
C ARG A 54 9.85 -10.56 -6.37
N LYS A 55 10.17 -11.73 -6.92
CA LYS A 55 11.49 -12.03 -7.47
C LYS A 55 11.78 -11.15 -8.69
N ALA A 56 10.80 -10.94 -9.57
CA ALA A 56 10.94 -10.04 -10.71
C ALA A 56 11.29 -8.60 -10.30
N LEU A 57 10.78 -8.16 -9.15
CA LEU A 57 11.03 -6.83 -8.58
C LEU A 57 12.28 -6.75 -7.69
N GLY A 58 13.06 -7.85 -7.55
CA GLY A 58 14.21 -7.90 -6.63
C GLY A 58 13.84 -7.85 -5.14
N ILE A 59 12.60 -8.18 -4.78
CA ILE A 59 12.08 -8.15 -3.41
C ILE A 59 12.20 -9.54 -2.78
N GLU A 60 13.42 -9.91 -2.38
CA GLU A 60 13.71 -11.20 -1.78
C GLU A 60 13.01 -11.38 -0.42
N GLU A 61 12.98 -10.32 0.39
CA GLU A 61 12.38 -10.33 1.73
C GLU A 61 11.30 -9.26 1.90
N ASP A 62 10.32 -9.52 2.78
CA ASP A 62 9.30 -8.53 3.15
C ASP A 62 9.92 -7.33 3.91
N SER A 63 11.14 -7.49 4.46
CA SER A 63 11.95 -6.43 5.07
C SER A 63 12.37 -5.37 4.04
N THR A 64 12.82 -5.81 2.86
CA THR A 64 13.16 -4.96 1.70
C THR A 64 11.95 -4.15 1.25
N LEU A 65 10.80 -4.81 1.13
CA LEU A 65 9.55 -4.13 0.77
C LEU A 65 9.15 -3.07 1.80
N ARG A 66 9.31 -3.37 3.10
CA ARG A 66 9.07 -2.38 4.16
C ARG A 66 10.00 -1.17 4.01
N ALA A 67 11.29 -1.37 3.74
CA ALA A 67 12.23 -0.28 3.56
C ALA A 67 11.87 0.61 2.36
N LEU A 68 11.55 0.01 1.20
CA LEU A 68 11.10 0.72 0.01
C LEU A 68 9.83 1.54 0.28
N PHE A 69 8.83 0.91 0.90
CA PHE A 69 7.59 1.60 1.21
C PHE A 69 7.76 2.72 2.25
N LEU A 70 8.64 2.58 3.23
CA LEU A 70 8.94 3.66 4.18
C LEU A 70 9.67 4.83 3.49
N LYS A 71 10.51 4.55 2.50
CA LYS A 71 11.27 5.54 1.72
C LYS A 71 10.35 6.39 0.84
N ASN A 72 9.48 5.75 0.05
CA ASN A 72 8.71 6.45 -0.99
C ASN A 72 7.24 6.01 -1.12
N GLY A 73 6.75 5.12 -0.26
CA GLY A 73 5.42 4.53 -0.35
C GLY A 73 4.28 5.52 -0.11
N ARG A 74 3.17 5.29 -0.81
CA ARG A 74 1.89 6.00 -0.66
C ARG A 74 0.73 5.02 -0.76
N ILE A 75 -0.44 5.41 -0.24
CA ILE A 75 -1.68 4.67 -0.40
C ILE A 75 -2.48 5.33 -1.53
N ASN A 76 -2.84 4.56 -2.55
CA ASN A 76 -3.72 5.02 -3.61
C ASN A 76 -5.18 4.90 -3.13
N ILE A 77 -5.77 6.04 -2.78
CA ILE A 77 -7.12 6.09 -2.18
C ILE A 77 -8.16 5.63 -3.18
N SER A 78 -8.00 5.98 -4.45
CA SER A 78 -8.95 5.63 -5.52
C SER A 78 -8.97 4.14 -5.84
N LYS A 79 -7.85 3.44 -5.66
CA LYS A 79 -7.74 1.98 -5.86
C LYS A 79 -7.95 1.18 -4.57
N THR A 80 -8.08 1.85 -3.43
CA THR A 80 -8.34 1.22 -2.13
C THR A 80 -9.85 1.03 -1.94
N ASP A 81 -10.25 -0.20 -1.63
CA ASP A 81 -11.64 -0.58 -1.39
C ASP A 81 -11.85 -0.91 0.09
N LEU A 82 -12.30 0.11 0.84
CA LEU A 82 -12.55 -0.01 2.28
C LEU A 82 -13.90 -0.64 2.62
N ILE A 83 -14.80 -0.76 1.64
CA ILE A 83 -16.14 -1.34 1.84
C ILE A 83 -16.17 -2.84 1.52
N LYS A 84 -15.15 -3.35 0.81
CA LYS A 84 -14.99 -4.78 0.52
C LYS A 84 -15.12 -5.65 1.76
N LYS A 85 -15.95 -6.69 1.64
CA LYS A 85 -16.12 -7.75 2.65
C LYS A 85 -15.47 -9.05 2.17
N PRO A 86 -14.96 -9.91 3.09
CA PRO A 86 -14.92 -9.73 4.54
C PRO A 86 -13.83 -8.76 5.03
N LYS A 87 -12.82 -8.48 4.20
CA LYS A 87 -11.68 -7.61 4.55
C LYS A 87 -11.52 -6.50 3.50
N PRO A 88 -11.28 -5.24 3.95
CA PRO A 88 -10.85 -4.15 3.09
C PRO A 88 -9.61 -4.49 2.25
N SER A 89 -9.55 -3.96 1.04
CA SER A 89 -8.41 -4.06 0.14
C SER A 89 -7.70 -2.71 0.03
N TYR A 90 -6.40 -2.70 0.24
CA TYR A 90 -5.56 -1.51 0.17
C TYR A 90 -4.69 -1.58 -1.06
N ALA A 91 -4.67 -0.48 -1.82
CA ALA A 91 -3.74 -0.28 -2.91
C ALA A 91 -2.63 0.66 -2.42
N MET A 92 -1.41 0.16 -2.42
CA MET A 92 -0.22 0.88 -1.97
C MET A 92 0.74 0.98 -3.14
N VAL A 93 1.24 2.18 -3.41
CA VAL A 93 2.17 2.45 -4.51
C VAL A 93 3.54 2.80 -3.94
N PHE A 94 4.59 2.34 -4.61
CA PHE A 94 5.97 2.72 -4.32
C PHE A 94 6.77 2.63 -5.62
N SER A 95 7.96 3.23 -5.64
CA SER A 95 8.87 3.12 -6.79
C SER A 95 10.06 2.25 -6.41
N THR A 96 10.47 1.35 -7.30
CA THR A 96 11.73 0.62 -7.17
C THR A 96 12.90 1.58 -7.36
N ASP A 97 14.11 1.18 -6.96
CA ASP A 97 15.32 2.00 -7.20
C ASP A 97 15.62 2.14 -8.70
N GLN A 98 15.03 1.29 -9.56
CA GLN A 98 15.10 1.35 -11.02
C GLN A 98 14.07 2.32 -11.63
N GLY A 99 13.22 2.96 -10.81
CA GLY A 99 12.22 3.93 -11.26
C GLY A 99 10.87 3.34 -11.71
N GLU A 100 10.69 2.02 -11.60
CA GLU A 100 9.40 1.37 -11.91
C GLU A 100 8.38 1.65 -10.81
N GLU A 101 7.17 2.08 -11.18
CA GLU A 101 6.07 2.22 -10.23
C GLU A 101 5.39 0.87 -10.03
N VAL A 102 5.31 0.46 -8.76
CA VAL A 102 4.68 -0.81 -8.36
C VAL A 102 3.49 -0.50 -7.48
N THR A 103 2.34 -1.10 -7.82
CA THR A 103 1.18 -1.15 -6.93
C THR A 103 1.10 -2.51 -6.24
N ILE A 104 1.17 -2.53 -4.91
CA ILE A 104 0.83 -3.72 -4.12
C ILE A 104 -0.62 -3.64 -3.64
N PHE A 105 -1.30 -4.78 -3.72
CA PHE A 105 -2.61 -4.97 -3.14
C PHE A 105 -2.50 -5.81 -1.88
N ALA A 106 -3.06 -5.30 -0.78
CA ALA A 106 -2.98 -5.96 0.50
C ALA A 106 -4.30 -5.95 1.26
N THR A 107 -4.44 -6.89 2.19
CA THR A 107 -5.48 -6.87 3.23
C THR A 107 -4.81 -6.79 4.59
N TYR A 108 -5.31 -5.98 5.51
CA TYR A 108 -4.78 -5.99 6.87
C TYR A 108 -5.31 -7.20 7.64
N PHE A 109 -4.39 -7.93 8.28
CA PHE A 109 -4.68 -9.00 9.22
C PHE A 109 -3.86 -8.82 10.48
N LYS A 110 -4.55 -8.67 11.62
CA LYS A 110 -3.93 -8.28 12.91
C LYS A 110 -3.09 -7.02 12.74
N GLU A 111 -1.78 -7.11 12.84
CA GLU A 111 -0.85 -5.97 12.80
C GLU A 111 0.00 -5.94 11.52
N LYS A 112 -0.36 -6.75 10.52
CA LYS A 112 0.36 -6.87 9.26
C LYS A 112 -0.56 -6.65 8.06
N ALA A 113 -0.04 -6.04 7.01
CA ALA A 113 -0.61 -6.03 5.68
C ALA A 113 -0.17 -7.30 4.94
N ARG A 114 -1.13 -8.20 4.68
CA ARG A 114 -0.92 -9.36 3.83
C ARG A 114 -1.01 -8.94 2.38
N ILE A 115 0.09 -9.01 1.64
CA ILE A 115 0.13 -8.73 0.20
C ILE A 115 -0.27 -9.98 -0.55
N TYR A 116 -1.15 -9.80 -1.53
CA TYR A 116 -1.67 -10.90 -2.35
C TYR A 116 -1.50 -10.64 -3.84
N LYS A 117 -0.99 -9.47 -4.23
CA LYS A 117 -0.74 -9.11 -5.63
C LYS A 117 0.22 -7.93 -5.71
N PHE A 118 1.14 -8.00 -6.67
CA PHE A 118 1.90 -6.87 -7.19
C PHE A 118 1.34 -6.52 -8.58
N ALA A 119 1.39 -5.26 -8.99
CA ALA A 119 1.00 -4.82 -10.31
C ALA A 119 2.01 -3.77 -10.80
N PHE A 120 2.65 -4.09 -11.92
CA PHE A 120 3.72 -3.34 -12.57
C PHE A 120 3.70 -3.69 -14.07
N ASP A 121 4.26 -2.84 -14.92
CA ASP A 121 4.05 -2.91 -16.38
C ASP A 121 4.65 -4.16 -17.04
N ASN A 122 5.72 -4.72 -16.46
CA ASN A 122 6.41 -5.90 -16.99
C ASN A 122 6.13 -7.19 -16.22
N ASP A 123 4.90 -7.39 -15.73
CA ASP A 123 4.53 -8.63 -15.07
C ASP A 123 4.48 -9.81 -16.06
N GLN A 124 5.49 -10.68 -15.98
CA GLN A 124 5.61 -11.90 -16.79
C GLN A 124 5.21 -13.17 -16.01
N CYS A 125 4.67 -13.02 -14.80
CA CYS A 125 4.30 -14.15 -13.96
C CYS A 125 2.93 -14.71 -14.37
N ALA A 126 2.86 -16.02 -14.67
CA ALA A 126 1.60 -16.68 -14.95
C ALA A 126 0.65 -16.61 -13.74
N ASN A 127 -0.64 -16.33 -13.98
CA ASN A 127 -1.70 -16.29 -12.97
C ASN A 127 -2.06 -17.68 -12.45
#